data_AF-A0A3D4YKS4-F1
#
_entry.id   AF-A0A3D4YKS4-F1
#
_cell.length_a   1.000
_cell.length_b   1.000
_cell.length_c   1.000
_cell.angle_alpha   90.00
_cell.angle_beta   90.00
_cell.angle_gamma   90.00
#
_symmetry.space_group_name_H-M   'P 1'
#
loop_
_entity.id
_entity.type
_entity.pdbx_description
1 polymer ?
#
loop_
_entity_poly.entity_id
_entity_poly.type
_entity_poly.pdbx_seq_one_letter_code
_entity_poly.pdbx_strand_id
1 'polypeptide(L)'
;TAFNAANPNLVGKSVRVEGTYKGTPFVFTSAVRAGLEMEFSPPLVIDATTMNATVTLDVAKWFLDGSGAVIDPNTATAGSNALQVIEDNIRRSFHAFQDNDESGVDDHTEHPG
;
A
#
# COMPACT_ATOMS: atom_id res chain seq x y z
N THR A 1 14.09 -2.05 -19.82
CA THR A 1 14.06 -0.60 -19.53
C THR A 1 15.23 -0.24 -18.63
N ALA A 2 15.67 1.02 -18.60
CA ALA A 2 16.77 1.48 -17.73
C ALA A 2 16.49 1.21 -16.24
N PHE A 3 15.23 1.34 -15.82
CA PHE A 3 14.78 1.00 -14.46
C PHE A 3 15.09 -0.47 -14.08
N ASN A 4 14.79 -1.43 -14.97
CA ASN A 4 15.06 -2.85 -14.71
C ASN A 4 16.57 -3.17 -14.64
N ALA A 5 17.39 -2.46 -15.41
CA ALA A 5 18.85 -2.63 -15.37
C ALA A 5 19.43 -2.09 -14.05
N ALA A 6 18.90 -0.98 -13.54
CA ALA A 6 19.28 -0.40 -12.25
C ALA A 6 18.72 -1.17 -11.05
N ASN A 7 17.59 -1.87 -11.21
CA ASN A 7 16.88 -2.57 -10.13
C ASN A 7 16.61 -4.05 -10.51
N PRO A 8 17.65 -4.89 -10.63
CA PRO A 8 17.51 -6.27 -11.07
C PRO A 8 16.63 -7.11 -10.12
N ASN A 9 16.62 -6.78 -8.83
CA ASN A 9 15.78 -7.40 -7.79
C ASN A 9 14.29 -7.02 -7.86
N LEU A 10 13.91 -6.05 -8.69
CA LEU A 10 12.52 -5.63 -8.90
C LEU A 10 11.97 -6.03 -10.27
N VAL A 11 12.74 -6.75 -11.09
CA VAL A 11 12.28 -7.17 -12.41
C VAL A 11 11.06 -8.08 -12.28
N GLY A 12 9.93 -7.62 -12.83
CA GLY A 12 8.66 -8.34 -12.76
C GLY A 12 8.00 -8.32 -11.37
N LYS A 13 8.50 -7.51 -10.43
CA LYS A 13 7.94 -7.26 -9.10
C LYS A 13 7.45 -5.83 -9.02
N SER A 14 6.48 -5.60 -8.14
CA SER A 14 5.93 -4.28 -7.84
C SER A 14 6.11 -3.89 -6.38
N VAL A 15 6.43 -4.87 -5.52
CA VAL A 15 6.64 -4.68 -4.08
C VAL A 15 7.93 -5.37 -3.66
N ARG A 16 8.74 -4.66 -2.87
CA ARG A 16 9.87 -5.22 -2.13
C ARG A 16 9.90 -4.61 -0.73
N VAL A 17 9.94 -5.46 0.29
CA VAL A 17 10.04 -5.08 1.69
C VAL A 17 11.26 -5.76 2.29
N GLU A 18 12.10 -4.97 2.94
CA GLU A 18 13.25 -5.44 3.72
C GLU A 18 13.00 -5.13 5.18
N GLY A 19 13.30 -6.08 6.05
CA GLY A 19 13.10 -5.87 7.48
C GLY A 19 13.61 -7.03 8.31
N THR A 20 13.18 -7.04 9.57
CA THR A 20 13.57 -8.06 10.54
C THR A 20 12.32 -8.62 11.20
N TYR A 21 12.18 -9.94 11.23
CA TYR A 21 11.14 -10.65 11.95
C TYR A 21 11.78 -11.49 13.06
N LYS A 22 11.42 -11.21 14.32
CA LYS A 22 11.97 -11.91 15.50
C LYS A 22 13.51 -11.99 15.51
N GLY A 23 14.17 -10.90 15.11
CA GLY A 23 15.64 -10.82 15.03
C GLY A 23 16.27 -11.42 13.77
N THR A 24 15.49 -12.05 12.89
CA THR A 24 15.97 -12.60 11.61
C THR A 24 15.66 -11.66 10.46
N PRO A 25 16.64 -11.23 9.65
CA PRO A 25 16.38 -10.40 8.49
C PRO A 25 15.58 -11.17 7.43
N PHE A 26 14.69 -10.47 6.73
CA PHE A 26 13.91 -11.03 5.63
C PHE A 26 13.83 -10.04 4.45
N VAL A 27 13.60 -10.60 3.26
CA VAL A 27 13.28 -9.85 2.05
C VAL A 27 12.01 -10.45 1.46
N PHE A 28 10.93 -9.68 1.45
CA PHE A 28 9.68 -10.05 0.80
C PHE A 28 9.62 -9.38 -0.58
N THR A 29 9.22 -10.12 -1.61
CA THR A 29 8.91 -9.54 -2.92
C THR A 29 7.61 -10.12 -3.48
N SER A 30 6.80 -9.29 -4.12
CA SER A 30 5.59 -9.73 -4.80
C SER A 30 5.35 -8.94 -6.09
N ALA A 31 4.56 -9.53 -6.99
CA ALA A 31 4.11 -8.94 -8.24
C ALA A 31 2.64 -8.48 -8.14
N VAL A 32 2.26 -7.87 -7.01
CA VAL A 32 0.92 -7.31 -6.80
C VAL A 32 0.60 -6.31 -7.91
N ARG A 33 -0.50 -6.54 -8.62
CA ARG A 33 -1.16 -5.48 -9.39
C ARG A 33 -2.42 -5.11 -8.63
N ALA A 34 -2.55 -3.83 -8.32
CA ALA A 34 -3.74 -3.22 -7.73
C ALA A 34 -4.16 -2.07 -8.65
N GLY A 35 -5.44 -2.04 -9.02
CA GLY A 35 -6.06 -0.84 -9.58
C GLY A 35 -6.64 -0.05 -8.42
N LEU A 36 -6.27 1.21 -8.30
CA LEU A 36 -6.95 2.15 -7.41
C LEU A 36 -7.87 2.98 -8.30
N GLU A 37 -9.17 2.79 -8.13
CA GLU A 37 -10.18 3.63 -8.76
C GLU A 37 -10.88 4.40 -7.65
N MET A 38 -10.92 5.71 -7.80
CA MET A 38 -11.59 6.61 -6.87
C MET A 38 -12.59 7.45 -7.62
N GLU A 39 -13.81 7.44 -7.12
CA GLU A 39 -14.85 8.35 -7.55
C GLU A 39 -14.93 9.50 -6.55
N PHE A 40 -14.53 10.69 -6.98
CA PHE A 40 -14.74 11.92 -6.20
C PHE A 40 -16.18 12.39 -6.40
N SER A 41 -16.92 12.55 -5.30
CA SER A 41 -18.26 13.14 -5.31
C SER A 41 -18.35 14.23 -4.23
N PRO A 42 -18.26 15.51 -4.60
CA PRO A 42 -18.22 16.06 -5.96
C PRO A 42 -16.90 15.77 -6.71
N PRO A 43 -16.87 15.84 -8.05
CA PRO A 43 -15.63 15.68 -8.81
C PRO A 43 -14.53 16.61 -8.30
N LEU A 44 -13.29 16.12 -8.27
CA LEU A 44 -12.14 16.95 -7.93
C LEU A 44 -11.98 18.07 -8.98
N VAL A 45 -12.19 19.32 -8.57
CA VAL A 45 -11.97 20.49 -9.42
C VAL A 45 -10.59 21.03 -9.10
N ILE A 46 -9.67 20.95 -10.06
CA ILE A 46 -8.35 21.56 -9.92
C ILE A 46 -8.47 23.04 -10.29
N ASP A 47 -8.38 23.92 -9.30
CA ASP A 47 -8.40 25.37 -9.46
C ASP A 47 -7.25 26.05 -8.71
N ALA A 48 -7.28 27.38 -8.59
CA ALA A 48 -6.21 28.12 -7.92
C ALA A 48 -6.11 27.85 -6.40
N THR A 49 -7.08 27.15 -5.81
CA THR A 49 -7.22 26.92 -4.37
C THR A 49 -7.31 25.45 -3.96
N THR A 50 -7.71 24.57 -4.88
CA THR A 50 -7.86 23.12 -4.67
C THR A 50 -6.95 22.39 -5.66
N MET A 51 -5.86 21.77 -5.19
CA MET A 51 -4.82 21.21 -6.09
C MET A 51 -4.39 19.78 -5.78
N ASN A 52 -4.76 19.23 -4.63
CA ASN A 52 -4.06 18.07 -4.08
C ASN A 52 -4.99 16.88 -3.83
N ALA A 53 -4.52 15.71 -4.25
CA ALA A 53 -5.08 14.42 -3.91
C ALA A 53 -3.95 13.58 -3.28
N THR A 54 -4.21 13.04 -2.10
CA THR A 54 -3.23 12.25 -1.36
C THR A 54 -3.56 10.77 -1.50
N VAL A 55 -2.52 9.95 -1.72
CA VAL A 55 -2.61 8.48 -1.67
C VAL A 55 -1.80 8.00 -0.48
N THR A 56 -2.46 7.43 0.52
CA THR A 56 -1.83 6.79 1.67
C THR A 56 -1.78 5.28 1.51
N LEU A 57 -0.82 4.68 2.23
CA LEU A 57 -0.56 3.25 2.21
C LEU A 57 -0.42 2.75 3.66
N ASP A 58 -1.37 1.92 4.11
CA ASP A 58 -1.30 1.31 5.44
C ASP A 58 -0.38 0.08 5.45
N VAL A 59 0.93 0.34 5.47
CA VAL A 59 1.98 -0.69 5.47
C VAL A 59 1.96 -1.53 6.75
N ALA A 60 1.47 -0.98 7.87
CA ALA A 60 1.47 -1.64 9.17
C ALA A 60 0.60 -2.92 9.18
N LYS A 61 -0.41 -2.99 8.30
CA LYS A 61 -1.33 -4.14 8.20
C LYS A 61 -0.88 -5.21 7.20
N TRP A 62 0.18 -4.99 6.43
CA TRP A 62 0.56 -5.89 5.33
C TRP A 62 0.85 -7.32 5.80
N PHE A 63 1.55 -7.47 6.92
CA PHE A 63 1.98 -8.76 7.45
C PHE A 63 1.11 -9.25 8.62
N LEU A 64 -0.17 -8.85 8.65
CA LEU A 64 -1.13 -9.32 9.66
C LEU A 64 -2.14 -10.30 9.03
N ASP A 65 -2.53 -11.32 9.77
CA ASP A 65 -3.64 -12.18 9.40
C ASP A 65 -5.00 -11.59 9.82
N GLY A 66 -6.09 -12.29 9.50
CA GLY A 66 -7.45 -11.84 9.82
C GLY A 66 -7.76 -11.73 11.32
N SER A 67 -6.92 -12.30 12.19
CA SER A 67 -7.01 -12.15 13.65
C SER A 67 -6.14 -11.00 14.19
N GLY A 68 -5.33 -10.37 13.33
CA GLY A 68 -4.34 -9.36 13.71
C GLY A 68 -3.00 -9.95 14.16
N ALA A 69 -2.78 -11.26 14.01
CA ALA A 69 -1.50 -11.87 14.36
C ALA A 69 -0.47 -11.66 13.24
N VAL A 70 0.80 -11.51 13.62
CA VAL A 70 1.89 -11.29 12.66
C VAL A 70 2.18 -12.57 11.88
N ILE A 71 2.12 -12.48 10.55
CA ILE A 71 2.53 -13.50 9.60
C ILE A 71 4.07 -13.48 9.50
N ASP A 72 4.70 -14.65 9.60
CA ASP A 72 6.14 -14.77 9.34
C ASP A 72 6.41 -14.53 7.84
N PRO A 73 7.12 -13.46 7.46
CA PRO A 73 7.35 -13.10 6.06
C PRO A 73 8.18 -14.15 5.31
N ASN A 74 8.95 -14.99 6.01
CA ASN A 74 9.73 -16.06 5.38
C ASN A 74 8.86 -17.22 4.87
N THR A 75 7.60 -17.30 5.32
CA THR A 75 6.62 -18.30 4.87
C THR A 75 5.82 -17.84 3.64
N ALA A 76 5.99 -16.59 3.22
CA ALA A 76 5.33 -16.00 2.05
C ALA A 76 6.01 -16.40 0.73
N THR A 77 6.05 -17.70 0.47
CA THR A 77 6.60 -18.29 -0.77
C THR A 77 5.51 -18.44 -1.84
N ALA A 78 5.92 -18.65 -3.10
CA ALA A 78 4.99 -18.79 -4.22
C ALA A 78 3.94 -19.88 -3.94
N GLY A 79 2.66 -19.48 -4.00
CA GLY A 79 1.52 -20.37 -3.76
C GLY A 79 1.14 -20.58 -2.30
N SER A 80 1.84 -19.96 -1.33
CA SER A 80 1.48 -20.09 0.08
C SER A 80 0.28 -19.21 0.46
N ASN A 81 -0.48 -19.64 1.47
CA ASN A 81 -1.56 -18.82 2.04
C ASN A 81 -1.02 -17.51 2.62
N ALA A 82 0.17 -17.52 3.23
CA ALA A 82 0.82 -16.32 3.74
C ALA A 82 1.05 -15.29 2.63
N LEU A 83 1.54 -15.72 1.46
CA LEU A 83 1.70 -14.83 0.31
C LEU A 83 0.36 -14.23 -0.13
N GLN A 84 -0.69 -15.05 -0.27
CA GLN A 84 -2.01 -14.57 -0.69
C GLN A 84 -2.59 -13.53 0.27
N VAL A 85 -2.53 -13.77 1.58
CA VAL A 85 -3.02 -12.84 2.59
C VAL A 85 -2.25 -11.53 2.56
N ILE A 86 -0.92 -11.57 2.47
CA ILE A 86 -0.09 -10.37 2.39
C ILE A 86 -0.41 -9.56 1.13
N GLU A 87 -0.56 -10.22 -0.03
CA GLU A 87 -0.91 -9.54 -1.28
C GLU A 87 -2.29 -8.86 -1.20
N ASP A 88 -3.27 -9.52 -0.58
CA ASP A 88 -4.61 -8.95 -0.38
C ASP A 88 -4.59 -7.76 0.57
N ASN A 89 -3.78 -7.81 1.64
CA ASN A 89 -3.59 -6.68 2.53
C ASN A 89 -2.93 -5.49 1.80
N ILE A 90 -1.92 -5.75 0.95
CA ILE A 90 -1.30 -4.70 0.13
C ILE A 90 -2.36 -4.05 -0.76
N ARG A 91 -3.19 -4.83 -1.46
CA ARG A 91 -4.27 -4.29 -2.32
C ARG A 91 -5.25 -3.41 -1.54
N ARG A 92 -5.59 -3.80 -0.31
CA ARG A 92 -6.52 -3.05 0.56
C ARG A 92 -5.90 -1.85 1.27
N SER A 93 -4.56 -1.76 1.29
CA SER A 93 -3.87 -0.70 2.03
C SER A 93 -3.86 0.65 1.32
N PHE A 94 -4.17 0.67 0.02
CA PHE A 94 -4.28 1.90 -0.75
C PHE A 94 -5.56 2.62 -0.34
N HIS A 95 -5.39 3.82 0.18
CA HIS A 95 -6.49 4.74 0.43
C HIS A 95 -6.10 6.08 -0.19
N ALA A 96 -7.06 6.77 -0.80
CA ALA A 96 -6.78 8.08 -1.34
C ALA A 96 -7.99 8.99 -1.14
N PHE A 97 -7.71 10.27 -1.00
CA PHE A 97 -8.67 11.27 -0.52
C PHE A 97 -8.21 12.67 -0.96
N GLN A 98 -9.12 13.63 -0.84
CA GLN A 98 -8.83 15.04 -1.04
C GLN A 98 -8.17 15.61 0.22
N ASP A 99 -7.08 16.33 0.03
CA ASP A 99 -6.19 16.82 1.11
C ASP A 99 -5.60 18.16 0.66
N ASN A 100 -6.40 19.22 0.75
CA ASN A 100 -6.03 20.54 0.25
C ASN A 100 -5.04 21.25 1.16
N ASP A 101 -4.99 20.89 2.44
CA ASP A 101 -4.06 21.46 3.42
C ASP A 101 -2.73 20.68 3.54
N GLU A 102 -2.58 19.59 2.79
CA GLU A 102 -1.41 18.71 2.74
C GLU A 102 -1.06 18.08 4.10
N SER A 103 -2.06 17.92 4.97
CA SER A 103 -1.88 17.33 6.30
C SER A 103 -1.73 15.82 6.28
N GLY A 104 -2.09 15.16 5.16
CA GLY A 104 -2.20 13.71 5.09
C GLY A 104 -3.45 13.17 5.80
N VAL A 105 -4.43 14.03 6.07
CA VAL A 105 -5.74 13.72 6.64
C VAL A 105 -6.81 14.09 5.61
N ASP A 106 -7.92 13.35 5.60
CA ASP A 106 -9.03 13.63 4.69
C ASP A 106 -9.80 14.89 5.14
N ASP A 107 -9.85 15.89 4.26
CA ASP A 107 -10.54 17.18 4.46
C ASP A 107 -12.05 17.02 4.70
N HIS A 108 -12.64 15.87 4.34
CA HIS A 108 -14.07 15.60 4.52
C HIS A 108 -14.41 14.99 5.89
N THR A 109 -13.45 14.90 6.82
CA THR A 109 -13.67 14.26 8.15
C THR A 109 -14.24 15.19 9.24
N GLU A 110 -14.68 16.41 8.93
CA GLU A 110 -15.41 17.26 9.88
C GLU A 110 -16.95 17.06 9.81
N HIS A 111 -17.49 16.17 10.66
CA HIS A 111 -18.68 16.34 11.54
C HIS A 111 -19.45 15.02 11.82
N PRO A 112 -19.40 14.45 13.04
CA PRO A 112 -20.60 13.97 13.71
C PRO A 112 -21.20 15.12 14.54
N GLY A 113 -22.49 15.38 14.34
CA GLY A 113 -23.25 16.34 15.15
C GLY A 113 -23.39 15.91 16.62
#